data_AF-A0AAN6AFQ5-F1
#
_entry.id   AF-A0AAN6AFQ5-F1
#
_cell.length_a   1.000
_cell.length_b   1.000
_cell.length_c   1.000
_cell.angle_alpha   90.00
_cell.angle_beta   90.00
_cell.angle_gamma   90.00
#
_symmetry.space_group_name_H-M   'P 1'
#
loop_
_entity.id
_entity.type
_entity.pdbx_description
1 polymer ?
#
loop_
_entity_poly.entity_id
_entity_poly.type
_entity_poly.pdbx_seq_one_letter_code
_entity_poly.pdbx_strand_id
1 'polypeptide(L)'
;MANIKFIQINNTLYSLKEFSKAYSLSYSTVRKYYRLGFRGNALLNKTKSVTQSGLQVSEKHFDSKFAASKYLQIPKSTFYRKLKNGTLDIELNA
;
A
#
# COMPACT_ATOMS: atom_id res chain seq x y z
N MET A 1 9.77 30.56 6.95
CA MET A 1 9.76 29.52 8.01
C MET A 1 9.22 28.22 7.42
N ALA A 2 10.04 27.17 7.31
CA ALA A 2 9.56 25.87 6.86
C ALA A 2 8.56 25.35 7.91
N ASN A 3 7.31 25.13 7.51
CA ASN A 3 6.29 24.55 8.37
C ASN A 3 6.63 23.05 8.50
N ILE A 4 7.48 22.71 9.47
CA ILE A 4 7.97 21.34 9.65
C ILE A 4 6.80 20.52 10.19
N LYS A 5 6.22 19.73 9.30
CA LYS A 5 5.06 18.89 9.57
C LYS A 5 5.52 17.57 10.15
N PHE A 6 5.46 17.43 11.47
CA PHE A 6 5.84 16.22 12.19
C PHE A 6 4.68 15.21 12.26
N ILE A 7 5.04 13.94 12.48
CA ILE A 7 4.15 12.84 12.79
C ILE A 7 4.49 12.37 14.20
N GLN A 8 3.50 12.37 15.09
CA GLN A 8 3.67 11.86 16.45
C GLN A 8 3.09 10.45 16.56
N ILE A 9 3.89 9.49 17.03
CA ILE A 9 3.46 8.14 17.44
C ILE A 9 4.20 7.78 18.72
N ASN A 10 3.49 7.28 19.74
CA ASN A 10 4.06 6.80 21.01
C ASN A 10 5.05 7.81 21.64
N ASN A 11 4.67 9.08 21.71
CA ASN A 11 5.49 10.20 22.19
C ASN A 11 6.79 10.49 21.40
N THR A 12 7.02 9.81 20.28
CA THR A 12 8.13 10.10 19.38
C THR A 12 7.64 10.95 18.21
N LEU A 13 8.38 12.02 17.92
CA LEU A 13 8.16 12.87 16.76
C LEU A 13 9.06 12.42 15.60
N TYR A 14 8.44 12.19 14.46
CA TYR A 14 9.10 11.83 13.22
C TYR A 14 8.86 12.89 12.16
N SER A 15 9.87 13.25 11.38
CA SER A 15 9.65 13.78 10.04
C SER A 15 9.05 12.71 9.13
N LEU A 16 8.48 13.09 7.98
CA LEU A 16 7.96 12.13 7.00
C LEU A 16 9.02 11.11 6.55
N LYS A 17 10.28 11.55 6.44
CA LYS A 17 11.41 10.70 6.00
C LYS A 17 11.80 9.71 7.09
N GLU A 18 11.93 10.17 8.33
CA GLU A 18 12.23 9.30 9.47
C GLU A 18 11.11 8.30 9.70
N PHE A 19 9.86 8.75 9.61
CA PHE A 19 8.69 7.88 9.69
C PHE A 19 8.74 6.76 8.65
N SER A 20 9.00 7.09 7.37
CA SER A 20 9.09 6.07 6.32
C SER A 20 10.18 5.03 6.59
N LYS A 21 11.32 5.45 7.16
CA LYS A 21 12.42 4.54 7.49
C LYS A 21 12.10 3.69 8.71
N ALA A 22 11.56 4.29 9.77
CA ALA A 22 11.25 3.62 11.03
C ALA A 22 10.24 2.48 10.86
N TYR A 23 9.33 2.61 9.89
CA TYR A 23 8.28 1.62 9.63
C TYR A 23 8.47 0.83 8.33
N SER A 24 9.63 0.95 7.66
CA SER A 24 9.91 0.29 6.37
C SER A 24 8.83 0.53 5.31
N LEU A 25 8.35 1.77 5.20
CA LEU A 25 7.30 2.19 4.28
C LEU A 25 7.87 3.03 3.13
N SER A 26 7.20 3.03 1.99
CA SER A 26 7.55 3.96 0.90
C SER A 26 7.26 5.41 1.30
N TYR A 27 8.28 6.27 1.21
CA TYR A 27 8.16 7.71 1.47
C TYR A 27 7.06 8.35 0.60
N SER A 28 6.94 7.94 -0.66
CA SER A 28 5.92 8.43 -1.59
C SER A 28 4.50 8.14 -1.08
N THR A 29 4.28 6.92 -0.57
CA THR A 29 3.00 6.48 0.02
C THR A 29 2.70 7.25 1.31
N VAL A 30 3.68 7.37 2.20
CA VAL A 30 3.56 8.14 3.46
C VAL A 30 3.21 9.59 3.16
N ARG A 31 3.94 10.25 2.24
CA ARG A 31 3.69 11.64 1.85
C ARG A 31 2.29 11.82 1.25
N LYS A 32 1.82 10.89 0.41
CA LYS A 32 0.47 10.93 -0.17
C LYS A 32 -0.60 10.92 0.93
N TYR A 33 -0.57 9.95 1.84
CA TYR A 33 -1.59 9.85 2.89
C TYR A 33 -1.47 10.96 3.93
N TYR A 34 -0.26 11.45 4.20
CA TYR A 34 -0.10 12.64 5.03
C TYR A 34 -0.75 13.87 4.38
N ARG A 35 -0.60 14.07 3.06
CA ARG A 35 -1.29 15.16 2.35
C ARG A 35 -2.82 15.01 2.37
N LEU A 36 -3.34 13.79 2.46
CA LEU A 36 -4.76 13.50 2.61
C LEU A 36 -5.29 13.71 4.04
N GLY A 37 -4.46 14.12 4.99
CA GLY A 37 -4.87 14.43 6.36
C GLY A 37 -4.65 13.30 7.37
N PHE A 38 -4.17 12.12 6.95
CA PHE A 38 -3.86 11.03 7.89
C PHE A 38 -2.66 11.41 8.79
N ARG A 39 -2.77 11.16 10.10
CA ARG A 39 -1.73 11.45 11.10
C ARG A 39 -1.54 10.27 12.05
N GLY A 40 -0.41 10.26 12.76
CA GLY A 40 -0.08 9.27 13.80
C GLY A 40 -0.38 7.83 13.38
N ASN A 41 -1.06 7.08 14.26
CA ASN A 41 -1.43 5.69 14.01
C ASN A 41 -2.35 5.50 12.79
N ALA A 42 -3.23 6.46 12.48
CA ALA A 42 -4.08 6.38 11.31
C ALA A 42 -3.27 6.41 10.00
N LEU A 43 -2.19 7.20 9.97
CA LEU A 43 -1.23 7.19 8.86
C LEU A 43 -0.49 5.87 8.75
N LEU A 44 0.00 5.34 9.88
CA LEU A 44 0.70 4.06 9.93
C LEU A 44 -0.18 2.91 9.40
N ASN A 45 -1.40 2.80 9.90
CA ASN A 45 -2.32 1.73 9.51
C ASN A 45 -2.67 1.83 8.02
N LYS A 46 -2.97 3.04 7.52
CA LYS A 46 -3.33 3.23 6.12
C LYS A 46 -2.18 2.97 5.15
N THR A 47 -0.97 3.33 5.55
CA THR A 47 0.23 3.08 4.73
C THR A 47 0.60 1.61 4.74
N LYS A 48 0.52 0.92 5.88
CA LYS A 48 0.71 -0.53 5.99
C LYS A 48 -0.31 -1.32 5.17
N SER A 49 -1.60 -0.99 5.24
CA SER A 49 -2.63 -1.72 4.47
C SER A 49 -2.39 -1.66 2.95
N VAL A 50 -1.78 -0.58 2.47
CA VAL A 50 -1.43 -0.42 1.05
C VAL A 50 -0.14 -1.15 0.71
N THR A 51 0.84 -1.15 1.60
CA THR A 51 2.10 -1.89 1.40
C THR A 51 1.88 -3.41 1.49
N GLN A 52 0.98 -3.88 2.34
CA GLN A 52 0.59 -5.28 2.49
C GLN A 52 -0.41 -5.75 1.43
N SER A 53 -0.85 -4.86 0.52
CA SER A 53 -1.78 -5.24 -0.54
C SER A 53 -1.08 -6.08 -1.61
N GLY A 54 -0.91 -7.36 -1.31
CA GLY A 54 -0.62 -8.40 -2.27
C GLY A 54 -1.89 -8.98 -2.87
N LEU A 55 -1.71 -9.96 -3.74
CA LEU A 55 -2.80 -10.70 -4.34
C LEU A 55 -2.46 -12.17 -4.24
N GLN A 56 -3.33 -12.96 -3.63
CA GLN A 56 -3.20 -14.41 -3.68
C GLN A 56 -3.92 -14.90 -4.93
N VAL A 57 -3.21 -15.70 -5.74
CA VAL A 57 -3.78 -16.37 -6.91
C VAL A 57 -3.48 -17.85 -6.72
N SER A 58 -4.54 -18.62 -6.53
CA SER A 58 -4.43 -20.03 -6.15
C SER A 58 -3.58 -20.17 -4.88
N GLU A 59 -2.44 -20.88 -4.94
CA GLU A 59 -1.53 -21.10 -3.81
C GLU A 59 -0.33 -20.12 -3.76
N LYS A 60 -0.28 -19.11 -4.65
CA LYS A 60 0.87 -18.18 -4.72
C LYS A 60 0.48 -16.76 -4.35
N HIS A 61 1.31 -16.14 -3.50
CA HIS A 61 1.22 -14.72 -3.17
C HIS A 61 2.02 -13.88 -4.18
N PHE A 62 1.40 -12.81 -4.68
CA PHE A 62 2.01 -11.86 -5.61
C PHE A 62 2.03 -10.45 -5.01
N ASP A 63 3.20 -9.82 -4.99
CA ASP A 63 3.36 -8.43 -4.52
C ASP A 63 2.72 -7.39 -5.45
N SER A 64 2.31 -7.80 -6.65
CA SER A 64 1.62 -6.91 -7.57
C SER A 64 0.61 -7.63 -8.47
N LYS A 65 -0.48 -6.92 -8.78
CA LYS A 65 -1.48 -7.32 -9.79
C LYS A 65 -0.85 -7.62 -11.16
N PHE A 66 0.24 -6.94 -11.49
CA PHE A 66 0.94 -7.17 -12.75
C PHE A 66 1.70 -8.50 -12.75
N ALA A 67 2.41 -8.82 -11.67
CA ALA A 67 3.08 -10.11 -11.51
C ALA A 67 2.04 -11.26 -11.57
N ALA A 68 0.91 -11.09 -10.89
CA ALA A 68 -0.22 -12.02 -10.98
C ALA A 68 -0.76 -12.18 -12.41
N SER A 69 -0.93 -11.07 -13.16
CA SER A 69 -1.40 -11.13 -14.56
C SER A 69 -0.44 -11.90 -15.47
N LYS A 70 0.87 -11.76 -15.24
CA LYS A 70 1.90 -12.49 -15.99
C LYS A 70 1.86 -13.97 -15.67
N TYR A 71 1.70 -14.33 -14.39
CA TYR A 71 1.59 -15.72 -13.96
C TYR A 71 0.39 -16.43 -14.58
N LEU A 72 -0.78 -15.77 -14.59
CA LEU A 72 -2.00 -16.30 -15.21
C LEU A 72 -2.01 -16.22 -16.75
N GLN A 73 -0.98 -15.63 -17.36
CA GLN A 73 -0.90 -15.38 -18.81
C GLN A 73 -2.09 -14.56 -19.36
N ILE A 74 -2.66 -13.68 -18.53
CA ILE A 74 -3.77 -12.81 -18.91
C ILE A 74 -3.21 -11.43 -19.27
N PRO A 75 -3.58 -10.83 -20.41
CA PRO A 75 -3.23 -9.45 -20.72
C PRO A 75 -3.62 -8.50 -19.58
N LYS A 76 -2.71 -7.58 -19.24
CA LYS A 76 -2.86 -6.66 -18.09
C LYS A 76 -4.23 -5.99 -18.05
N SER A 77 -4.69 -5.43 -19.16
CA SER A 77 -6.00 -4.76 -19.24
C SER A 77 -7.16 -5.70 -18.91
N THR A 78 -7.15 -6.90 -19.48
CA THR A 78 -8.16 -7.94 -19.22
C THR A 78 -8.15 -8.40 -17.77
N PHE A 79 -6.97 -8.62 -17.20
CA PHE A 79 -6.81 -9.02 -15.80
C PHE A 79 -7.43 -7.97 -14.86
N TYR A 80 -7.07 -6.70 -15.04
CA TYR A 80 -7.56 -5.61 -14.18
C TYR A 80 -9.07 -5.43 -14.31
N ARG A 81 -9.62 -5.57 -15.52
CA ARG A 81 -11.07 -5.54 -15.76
C ARG A 81 -11.78 -6.68 -15.05
N LYS A 82 -11.31 -7.93 -15.23
CA LYS A 82 -11.91 -9.12 -14.59
C LYS A 82 -11.84 -9.03 -13.06
N LEU A 83 -10.70 -8.57 -12.53
CA LEU A 83 -10.52 -8.34 -11.09
C LEU A 83 -11.51 -7.31 -10.55
N LYS A 84 -11.68 -6.17 -11.26
CA LYS A 84 -12.64 -5.14 -10.87
C LYS A 84 -14.08 -5.65 -10.91
N ASN A 85 -14.39 -6.53 -11.86
CA ASN A 85 -15.72 -7.10 -12.03
C ASN A 85 -15.99 -8.31 -11.12
N GLY A 86 -15.00 -8.76 -10.32
CA GLY A 86 -15.13 -9.95 -9.47
C GLY A 86 -15.26 -11.27 -10.25
N THR A 87 -14.93 -11.29 -11.54
CA THR A 87 -15.03 -12.49 -12.39
C THR A 87 -13.70 -13.25 -12.50
N LEU A 88 -12.77 -12.97 -11.59
CA LEU A 88 -11.48 -13.62 -11.51
C LEU A 88 -11.52 -14.51 -10.28
N ASP A 89 -11.38 -15.82 -10.47
CA ASP A 89 -11.40 -16.80 -9.39
C ASP A 89 -10.08 -16.72 -8.62
N ILE A 90 -10.04 -15.81 -7.64
CA ILE A 90 -8.88 -15.56 -6.79
C ILE A 90 -9.32 -15.19 -5.38
N GLU A 91 -8.54 -15.61 -4.38
CA GLU A 91 -8.75 -15.20 -3.01
C GLU A 91 -8.05 -13.86 -2.76
N LEU A 92 -8.85 -12.83 -2.53
CA LEU A 92 -8.35 -11.51 -2.17
C LEU A 92 -8.18 -11.43 -0.65
N ASN A 93 -6.95 -11.62 -0.16
CA ASN A 93 -6.60 -11.20 1.19
C ASN A 93 -6.40 -9.67 1.17
N ALA A 94 -7.36 -8.95 1.75
CA ALA A 94 -7.38 -7.50 1.88
C ALA A 94 -6.86 -7.04 3.25
#